data_AF-A0A8E4EN84-F1
#
_entry.id   AF-A0A8E4EN84-F1
#
_cell.length_a   1.000
_cell.length_b   1.000
_cell.length_c   1.000
_cell.angle_alpha   90.00
_cell.angle_beta   90.00
_cell.angle_gamma   90.00
#
_symmetry.space_group_name_H-M   'P 1'
#
loop_
_entity.id
_entity.type
_entity.pdbx_description
1 polymer ?
#
loop_
_entity_poly.entity_id
_entity_poly.type
_entity_poly.pdbx_seq_one_letter_code
_entity_poly.pdbx_strand_id
1 'polypeptide(L)'
;MLGVHKGLAVTLLMAVFCTSAIAEDGISGLAMDEIVGKIYDPGKPVNYEVFREIGLRDFHQVSSSRSLNIAFRSNAFKTRDQYGISFIEFRVPPELDKGVNFMYMELAPGRCYEVSKIKQKFALTPYVLPPNPHEPIADVSKDVFYKTNLGETSVYVKASSKGECLLGLTRSRN
;
A
#
# COMPACT_ATOMS: atom_id res chain seq x y z
N MET A 1 -12.13 14.82 -71.10
CA MET A 1 -12.89 15.68 -70.17
C MET A 1 -12.35 15.44 -68.77
N LEU A 2 -11.68 16.43 -68.19
CA LEU A 2 -11.18 16.40 -66.81
C LEU A 2 -12.35 16.65 -65.85
N GLY A 3 -12.53 15.78 -64.87
CA GLY A 3 -13.42 15.97 -63.73
C GLY A 3 -12.66 15.74 -62.44
N VAL A 4 -12.05 16.79 -61.89
CA VAL A 4 -11.43 16.80 -60.57
C VAL A 4 -12.53 17.03 -59.53
N HIS A 5 -12.88 16.01 -58.75
CA HIS A 5 -13.63 16.20 -57.51
C HIS A 5 -12.67 16.21 -56.33
N LYS A 6 -12.40 17.43 -55.83
CA LYS A 6 -11.73 17.68 -54.55
C LYS A 6 -12.70 17.31 -53.41
N GLY A 7 -12.51 16.15 -52.81
CA GLY A 7 -13.13 15.79 -51.53
C GLY A 7 -12.07 15.81 -50.44
N LEU A 8 -12.12 16.81 -49.56
CA LEU A 8 -11.28 16.87 -48.35
C LEU A 8 -11.84 15.86 -47.35
N ALA A 9 -11.20 14.70 -47.21
CA ALA A 9 -11.53 13.73 -46.16
C ALA A 9 -10.81 14.15 -44.87
N VAL A 10 -11.56 14.73 -43.93
CA VAL A 10 -11.09 14.96 -42.55
C VAL A 10 -11.42 13.73 -41.73
N THR A 11 -10.42 12.88 -41.50
CA THR A 11 -10.53 11.73 -40.60
C THR A 11 -10.31 12.21 -39.16
N LEU A 12 -11.40 12.53 -38.47
CA LEU A 12 -11.39 12.81 -37.04
C LEU A 12 -11.24 11.47 -36.29
N LEU A 13 -10.04 11.13 -35.83
CA LEU A 13 -9.81 9.95 -35.02
C LEU A 13 -10.33 10.21 -33.60
N MET A 14 -11.47 9.59 -33.30
CA MET A 14 -12.15 9.62 -31.99
C MET A 14 -11.22 9.18 -30.86
N ALA A 15 -11.36 9.86 -29.73
CA ALA A 15 -10.63 9.67 -28.49
C ALA A 15 -10.54 8.19 -28.06
N VAL A 16 -9.31 7.77 -27.75
CA VAL A 16 -9.07 6.56 -26.95
C VAL A 16 -9.42 6.93 -25.50
N PHE A 17 -10.62 6.59 -25.07
CA PHE A 17 -10.91 6.50 -23.63
C PHE A 17 -10.03 5.38 -23.07
N CYS A 18 -9.06 5.77 -22.25
CA CYS A 18 -8.27 4.83 -21.46
C CYS A 18 -9.23 3.89 -20.73
N THR A 19 -9.00 2.61 -20.97
CA THR A 19 -9.73 1.46 -20.47
C THR A 19 -10.10 1.61 -19.00
N SER A 20 -11.39 1.47 -18.69
CA SER A 20 -11.83 1.02 -17.38
C SER A 20 -11.19 -0.35 -17.13
N ALA A 21 -10.12 -0.36 -16.33
CA ALA A 21 -9.58 -1.59 -15.78
C ALA A 21 -10.66 -2.16 -14.87
N ILE A 22 -11.43 -3.10 -15.40
CA ILE A 22 -12.24 -4.00 -14.59
C ILE A 22 -11.20 -4.85 -13.84
N ALA A 23 -10.84 -4.38 -12.65
CA ALA A 23 -10.17 -5.21 -11.66
C ALA A 23 -11.02 -6.49 -11.53
N GLU A 24 -10.51 -7.61 -12.01
CA GLU A 24 -10.98 -8.93 -11.61
C GLU A 24 -11.09 -8.93 -10.08
N ASP A 25 -12.15 -9.53 -9.53
CA ASP A 25 -12.39 -9.49 -8.09
C ASP A 25 -11.13 -9.92 -7.32
N GLY A 26 -10.58 -8.99 -6.53
CA GLY A 26 -9.35 -9.22 -5.77
C GLY A 26 -8.03 -8.89 -6.47
N ILE A 27 -8.02 -8.24 -7.64
CA ILE A 27 -6.80 -7.72 -8.29
C ILE A 27 -6.84 -6.20 -8.39
N SER A 28 -5.92 -5.51 -7.71
CA SER A 28 -5.70 -4.08 -7.87
C SER A 28 -5.18 -3.76 -9.28
N GLY A 29 -5.68 -2.68 -9.87
CA GLY A 29 -5.14 -2.14 -11.12
C GLY A 29 -3.71 -1.56 -10.98
N LEU A 30 -3.21 -1.41 -9.75
CA LEU A 30 -1.89 -0.87 -9.46
C LEU A 30 -0.84 -1.97 -9.28
N ALA A 31 0.38 -1.68 -9.71
CA ALA A 31 1.57 -2.46 -9.37
C ALA A 31 2.03 -2.18 -7.93
N MET A 32 2.85 -3.07 -7.37
CA MET A 32 3.33 -2.94 -5.99
C MET A 32 4.07 -1.62 -5.74
N ASP A 33 4.91 -1.18 -6.69
CA ASP A 33 5.65 0.09 -6.59
C ASP A 33 4.72 1.33 -6.51
N GLU A 34 3.56 1.26 -7.15
CA GLU A 34 2.54 2.31 -7.14
C GLU A 34 1.80 2.34 -5.80
N ILE A 35 1.44 1.16 -5.26
CA ILE A 35 0.82 1.03 -3.93
C ILE A 35 1.77 1.53 -2.84
N VAL A 36 3.03 1.07 -2.84
CA VAL A 36 4.06 1.53 -1.90
C VAL A 36 4.26 3.05 -2.05
N GLY A 37 4.29 3.56 -3.28
CA GLY A 37 4.38 4.99 -3.56
C GLY A 37 3.27 5.81 -2.90
N LYS A 38 2.02 5.37 -3.01
CA LYS A 38 0.86 6.03 -2.39
C LYS A 38 0.91 5.97 -0.86
N ILE A 39 1.36 4.85 -0.29
CA ILE A 39 1.48 4.65 1.16
C ILE A 39 2.55 5.57 1.77
N TYR A 40 3.65 5.79 1.05
CA TYR A 40 4.78 6.58 1.51
C TYR A 40 4.77 8.05 1.06
N ASP A 41 3.72 8.51 0.38
CA ASP A 41 3.64 9.91 -0.04
C ASP A 41 3.71 10.84 1.18
N PRO A 42 4.78 11.65 1.34
CA PRO A 42 4.93 12.53 2.50
C PRO A 42 3.95 13.70 2.47
N GLY A 43 3.42 14.06 1.30
CA GLY A 43 2.47 15.14 1.11
C GLY A 43 1.01 14.70 1.27
N LYS A 44 0.74 13.38 1.38
CA LYS A 44 -0.62 12.85 1.50
C LYS A 44 -0.79 11.98 2.75
N PRO A 45 -1.82 12.25 3.58
CA PRO A 45 -2.21 11.31 4.62
C PRO A 45 -2.76 10.03 3.99
N VAL A 46 -2.47 8.88 4.59
CA VAL A 46 -3.21 7.65 4.26
C VAL A 46 -4.62 7.80 4.82
N ASN A 47 -5.62 7.55 3.98
CA ASN A 47 -7.03 7.67 4.31
C ASN A 47 -7.87 6.73 3.43
N TYR A 48 -9.19 6.79 3.57
CA TYR A 48 -10.13 5.99 2.78
C TYR A 48 -10.05 6.23 1.27
N GLU A 49 -9.64 7.42 0.82
CA GLU A 49 -9.46 7.69 -0.61
C GLU A 49 -8.23 6.94 -1.14
N VAL A 50 -7.09 7.04 -0.44
CA VAL A 50 -5.88 6.26 -0.76
C VAL A 50 -6.19 4.76 -0.80
N PHE A 51 -6.99 4.26 0.15
CA PHE A 51 -7.41 2.86 0.17
C PHE A 51 -8.23 2.46 -1.05
N ARG A 52 -9.19 3.30 -1.47
CA ARG A 52 -9.96 3.06 -2.69
C ARG A 52 -9.08 3.11 -3.94
N GLU A 53 -8.14 4.05 -4.00
CA GLU A 53 -7.18 4.17 -5.11
C GLU A 53 -6.29 2.94 -5.26
N ILE A 54 -5.84 2.33 -4.15
CA ILE A 54 -5.03 1.10 -4.20
C ILE A 54 -5.86 -0.17 -4.42
N GLY A 55 -7.18 -0.05 -4.56
CA GLY A 55 -8.08 -1.14 -4.91
C GLY A 55 -8.77 -1.82 -3.73
N LEU A 56 -8.74 -1.23 -2.52
CA LEU A 56 -9.54 -1.73 -1.40
C LEU A 56 -11.00 -1.33 -1.59
N ARG A 57 -11.89 -2.34 -1.59
CA ARG A 57 -13.33 -2.15 -1.77
C ARG A 57 -14.12 -2.36 -0.48
N ASP A 58 -13.79 -3.43 0.24
CA ASP A 58 -14.50 -3.84 1.45
C ASP A 58 -13.58 -3.83 2.67
N PHE A 59 -14.12 -3.33 3.78
CA PHE A 59 -13.48 -3.33 5.09
C PHE A 59 -14.41 -3.97 6.10
N HIS A 60 -13.90 -4.89 6.90
CA HIS A 60 -14.62 -5.42 8.05
C HIS A 60 -14.01 -4.89 9.33
N GLN A 61 -14.86 -4.53 10.29
CA GLN A 61 -14.41 -4.11 11.61
C GLN A 61 -13.89 -5.32 12.38
N VAL A 62 -12.65 -5.26 12.84
CA VAL A 62 -11.98 -6.35 13.58
C VAL A 62 -11.87 -6.08 15.08
N SER A 63 -12.14 -4.85 15.52
CA SER A 63 -12.23 -4.51 16.94
C SER A 63 -13.17 -3.32 17.19
N SER A 64 -13.94 -3.41 18.27
CA SER A 64 -14.86 -2.38 18.77
C SER A 64 -14.55 -2.02 20.23
N SER A 65 -13.28 -1.70 20.52
CA SER A 65 -12.97 -1.09 21.81
C SER A 65 -13.62 0.30 21.87
N ARG A 66 -14.60 0.48 22.77
CA ARG A 66 -15.36 1.72 23.01
C ARG A 66 -14.49 2.94 23.38
N SER A 67 -13.18 2.80 23.56
CA SER A 67 -12.37 3.83 24.19
C SER A 67 -11.23 4.43 23.37
N LEU A 68 -10.71 3.83 22.28
CA LEU A 68 -9.44 4.37 21.74
C LEU A 68 -9.28 4.39 20.21
N ASN A 69 -9.67 3.37 19.44
CA ASN A 69 -9.64 3.40 17.97
C ASN A 69 -10.49 2.27 17.39
N ILE A 70 -11.24 2.51 16.31
CA ILE A 70 -11.93 1.46 15.55
C ILE A 70 -10.92 0.85 14.56
N ALA A 71 -10.74 -0.47 14.63
CA ALA A 71 -9.85 -1.19 13.73
C ALA A 71 -10.64 -1.85 12.60
N PHE A 72 -10.18 -1.63 11.37
CA PHE A 72 -10.72 -2.21 10.15
C PHE A 72 -9.65 -3.05 9.46
N ARG A 73 -10.08 -4.09 8.76
CA ARG A 73 -9.20 -4.93 7.95
C ARG A 73 -9.79 -5.15 6.57
N SER A 74 -8.93 -5.11 5.54
CA SER A 74 -9.31 -5.44 4.18
C SER A 74 -9.34 -6.94 3.94
N ASN A 75 -10.02 -7.36 2.86
CA ASN A 75 -9.80 -8.69 2.29
C ASN A 75 -8.40 -8.77 1.66
N ALA A 76 -7.93 -10.00 1.45
CA ALA A 76 -6.73 -10.26 0.67
C ALA A 76 -6.95 -9.85 -0.79
N PHE A 77 -5.90 -9.35 -1.43
CA PHE A 77 -5.93 -8.98 -2.84
C PHE A 77 -4.53 -9.09 -3.45
N LYS A 78 -4.45 -9.05 -4.77
CA LYS A 78 -3.20 -9.04 -5.52
C LYS A 78 -2.99 -7.70 -6.21
N THR A 79 -1.74 -7.33 -6.39
CA THR A 79 -1.36 -6.24 -7.27
C THR A 79 -1.41 -6.68 -8.74
N ARG A 80 -1.37 -5.72 -9.67
CA ARG A 80 -1.30 -5.99 -11.11
C ARG A 80 -0.11 -6.89 -11.47
N ASP A 81 1.03 -6.67 -10.82
CA ASP A 81 2.26 -7.45 -10.95
C ASP A 81 2.29 -8.71 -10.07
N GLN A 82 1.13 -9.15 -9.57
CA GLN A 82 0.90 -10.43 -8.90
C GLN A 82 1.61 -10.60 -7.54
N TYR A 83 1.89 -9.50 -6.83
CA TYR A 83 2.23 -9.58 -5.40
C TYR A 83 0.95 -9.73 -4.59
N GLY A 84 0.93 -10.69 -3.66
CA GLY A 84 -0.20 -10.89 -2.76
C GLY A 84 -0.09 -9.99 -1.54
N ILE A 85 -1.19 -9.32 -1.19
CA ILE A 85 -1.36 -8.61 0.07
C ILE A 85 -2.39 -9.40 0.88
N SER A 86 -1.97 -9.95 2.03
CA SER A 86 -2.83 -10.74 2.91
C SER A 86 -3.96 -9.89 3.46
N PHE A 87 -3.64 -8.70 3.94
CA PHE A 87 -4.59 -7.70 4.40
C PHE A 87 -3.91 -6.34 4.61
N ILE A 88 -4.75 -5.31 4.68
CA ILE A 88 -4.41 -4.00 5.24
C ILE A 88 -5.31 -3.77 6.46
N GLU A 89 -4.69 -3.63 7.63
CA GLU A 89 -5.35 -3.19 8.86
C GLU A 89 -5.15 -1.68 9.02
N PHE A 90 -6.19 -0.95 9.37
CA PHE A 90 -6.06 0.47 9.71
C PHE A 90 -6.96 0.84 10.87
N ARG A 91 -6.57 1.89 11.58
CA ARG A 91 -7.26 2.37 12.77
C ARG A 91 -7.69 3.80 12.57
N VAL A 92 -8.94 4.06 12.96
CA VAL A 92 -9.56 5.37 12.91
C VAL A 92 -9.91 5.77 14.34
N PRO A 93 -9.45 6.94 14.81
CA PRO A 93 -9.83 7.47 16.11
C PRO A 93 -11.32 7.81 16.13
N PRO A 94 -11.93 7.90 17.32
CA PRO A 94 -13.34 8.30 17.46
C PRO A 94 -13.62 9.66 16.81
N GLU A 95 -12.64 10.56 16.84
CA GLU A 95 -12.70 11.84 16.13
C GLU A 95 -12.37 11.61 14.64
N LEU A 96 -13.42 11.38 13.85
CA LEU A 96 -13.34 11.01 12.42
C LEU A 96 -12.60 12.04 11.54
N ASP A 97 -12.45 13.28 12.00
CA ASP A 97 -11.71 14.35 11.35
C ASP A 97 -10.19 14.12 11.36
N LYS A 98 -9.67 13.31 12.28
CA LYS A 98 -8.23 13.00 12.40
C LYS A 98 -7.74 11.93 11.41
N GLY A 99 -8.65 11.30 10.67
CA GLY A 99 -8.32 10.33 9.62
C GLY A 99 -7.70 9.04 10.15
N VAL A 100 -6.89 8.36 9.32
CA VAL A 100 -6.21 7.13 9.74
C VAL A 100 -4.94 7.48 10.49
N ASN A 101 -4.83 7.07 11.76
CA ASN A 101 -3.64 7.29 12.58
C ASN A 101 -2.63 6.13 12.49
N PHE A 102 -3.09 4.95 12.11
CA PHE A 102 -2.28 3.75 12.00
C PHE A 102 -2.75 2.92 10.81
N MET A 103 -1.80 2.41 10.05
CA MET A 103 -2.02 1.42 9.01
C MET A 103 -0.92 0.37 9.06
N TYR A 104 -1.30 -0.90 8.87
CA TYR A 104 -0.39 -2.02 8.71
C TYR A 104 -0.80 -2.83 7.48
N MET A 105 0.14 -3.08 6.58
CA MET A 105 -0.02 -3.92 5.39
C MET A 105 0.84 -5.16 5.55
N GLU A 106 0.25 -6.34 5.37
CA GLU A 106 0.94 -7.63 5.38
C GLU A 106 0.99 -8.22 3.96
N LEU A 107 2.18 -8.65 3.53
CA LEU A 107 2.35 -9.35 2.26
C LEU A 107 2.12 -10.85 2.45
N ALA A 108 1.42 -11.45 1.49
CA ALA A 108 1.28 -12.89 1.42
C ALA A 108 2.61 -13.53 0.94
N PRO A 109 2.94 -14.75 1.40
CA PRO A 109 4.08 -15.49 0.87
C PRO A 109 4.00 -15.64 -0.65
N GLY A 110 5.14 -15.51 -1.33
CA GLY A 110 5.21 -15.62 -2.78
C GLY A 110 6.37 -14.85 -3.39
N ARG A 111 6.07 -13.93 -4.30
CA ARG A 111 7.09 -13.11 -4.96
C ARG A 111 7.80 -12.20 -3.96
N CYS A 112 9.13 -12.18 -4.03
CA CYS A 112 9.94 -11.29 -3.22
C CYS A 112 9.86 -9.85 -3.76
N TYR A 113 9.24 -8.95 -3.00
CA TYR A 113 9.36 -7.52 -3.26
C TYR A 113 10.58 -7.00 -2.47
N GLU A 114 11.67 -6.73 -3.18
CA GLU A 114 12.94 -6.37 -2.55
C GLU A 114 12.86 -5.02 -1.84
N VAL A 115 13.27 -5.00 -0.57
CA VAL A 115 13.28 -3.77 0.25
C VAL A 115 14.31 -2.74 -0.26
N SER A 116 15.28 -3.14 -1.09
CA SER A 116 16.19 -2.25 -1.80
C SER A 116 15.44 -1.13 -2.56
N LYS A 117 14.30 -1.46 -3.19
CA LYS A 117 13.44 -0.51 -3.91
C LYS A 117 12.83 0.55 -3.00
N ILE A 118 12.50 0.17 -1.76
CA ILE A 118 11.93 1.07 -0.75
C ILE A 118 13.04 1.92 -0.11
N LYS A 119 14.20 1.30 0.18
CA LYS A 119 15.39 1.97 0.75
C LYS A 119 15.82 3.14 -0.13
N GLN A 120 15.95 2.91 -1.44
CA GLN A 120 16.36 3.94 -2.40
C GLN A 120 15.37 5.10 -2.48
N LYS A 121 14.07 4.80 -2.36
CA LYS A 121 13.01 5.80 -2.53
C LYS A 121 12.70 6.60 -1.27
N PHE A 122 12.89 6.03 -0.07
CA PHE A 122 12.40 6.61 1.20
C PHE A 122 13.43 6.71 2.32
N ALA A 123 14.72 6.52 2.01
CA ALA A 123 15.83 6.69 2.96
C ALA A 123 15.64 5.90 4.26
N LEU A 124 15.28 4.62 4.14
CA LEU A 124 15.07 3.73 5.29
C LEU A 124 16.38 3.51 6.06
N THR A 125 16.33 3.61 7.39
CA THR A 125 17.43 3.28 8.30
C THR A 125 17.15 1.97 9.04
N PRO A 126 18.18 1.16 9.36
CA PRO A 126 18.00 -0.03 10.19
C PRO A 126 17.32 0.31 11.52
N TYR A 127 16.40 -0.55 11.95
CA TYR A 127 15.66 -0.39 13.19
C TYR A 127 15.70 -1.69 13.99
N VAL A 128 15.90 -1.57 15.30
CA VAL A 128 15.84 -2.69 16.23
C VAL A 128 14.55 -2.54 17.01
N LEU A 129 13.68 -3.55 16.94
CA LEU A 129 12.48 -3.57 17.75
C LEU A 129 12.85 -3.53 19.23
N PRO A 130 12.17 -2.73 20.06
CA PRO A 130 12.34 -2.82 21.50
C PRO A 130 12.00 -4.25 21.96
N PRO A 131 12.75 -4.81 22.92
CA PRO A 131 12.50 -6.15 23.40
C PRO A 131 11.08 -6.26 23.94
N ASN A 132 10.33 -7.24 23.44
CA ASN A 132 9.01 -7.55 23.96
C ASN A 132 9.16 -8.31 25.28
N PRO A 133 8.71 -7.76 26.43
CA PRO A 133 8.88 -8.40 27.73
C PRO A 133 8.10 -9.72 27.88
N HIS A 134 7.22 -10.03 26.92
CA HIS A 134 6.41 -11.25 26.89
C HIS A 134 6.87 -12.28 25.86
N GLU A 135 7.91 -12.00 25.06
CA GLU A 135 8.51 -12.97 24.15
C GLU A 135 9.80 -13.58 24.75
N PRO A 136 10.02 -14.90 24.60
CA PRO A 136 11.27 -15.52 24.99
C PRO A 136 12.45 -14.90 24.20
N ILE A 137 13.57 -14.65 24.88
CA ILE A 137 14.81 -14.05 24.31
C ILE A 137 15.48 -14.95 23.23
N ALA A 138 14.89 -16.10 22.90
CA ALA A 138 15.43 -17.08 21.97
C ALA A 138 14.62 -17.15 20.66
N ASP A 139 14.87 -16.20 19.76
CA ASP A 139 15.19 -16.49 18.37
C ASP A 139 15.81 -15.21 17.80
N VAL A 140 17.00 -15.30 17.18
CA VAL A 140 17.52 -14.16 16.42
C VAL A 140 16.53 -13.98 15.29
N SER A 141 15.64 -12.98 15.44
CA SER A 141 14.53 -12.73 14.53
C SER A 141 14.97 -12.98 13.09
N LYS A 142 14.33 -13.92 12.42
CA LYS A 142 14.50 -14.15 10.98
C LYS A 142 14.05 -12.95 10.15
N ASP A 143 13.57 -11.91 10.82
CA ASP A 143 13.11 -10.67 10.23
C ASP A 143 14.05 -9.52 10.63
N VAL A 144 14.32 -8.65 9.67
CA VAL A 144 15.02 -7.37 9.86
C VAL A 144 14.03 -6.23 9.72
N PHE A 145 14.28 -5.14 10.44
CA PHE A 145 13.39 -4.00 10.46
C PHE A 145 14.09 -2.74 10.00
N TYR A 146 13.33 -1.86 9.37
CA TYR A 146 13.77 -0.53 9.00
C TYR A 146 12.75 0.52 9.42
N LYS A 147 13.21 1.75 9.58
CA LYS A 147 12.38 2.90 9.92
C LYS A 147 12.71 4.09 9.01
N THR A 148 11.71 4.93 8.75
CA THR A 148 11.90 6.31 8.30
C THR A 148 10.83 7.20 8.93
N ASN A 149 11.01 8.52 8.84
CA ASN A 149 10.02 9.49 9.28
C ASN A 149 9.61 10.37 8.10
N LEU A 150 8.31 10.58 7.96
CA LEU A 150 7.66 11.46 6.99
C LEU A 150 6.93 12.56 7.78
N GLY A 151 7.67 13.57 8.25
CA GLY A 151 7.13 14.59 9.15
C GLY A 151 6.66 13.99 10.48
N GLU A 152 5.38 14.18 10.82
CA GLU A 152 4.73 13.61 12.02
C GLU A 152 4.40 12.11 11.89
N THR A 153 4.81 11.45 10.81
CA THR A 153 4.51 10.03 10.59
C THR A 153 5.77 9.19 10.66
N SER A 154 5.80 8.15 11.50
CA SER A 154 6.81 7.09 11.41
C SER A 154 6.34 5.96 10.48
N VAL A 155 7.25 5.48 9.64
CA VAL A 155 7.03 4.30 8.79
C VAL A 155 8.04 3.22 9.16
N TYR A 156 7.55 2.01 9.36
CA TYR A 156 8.32 0.83 9.72
C TYR A 156 8.17 -0.23 8.63
N VAL A 157 9.27 -0.86 8.25
CA VAL A 157 9.31 -1.96 7.28
C VAL A 157 9.80 -3.20 7.99
N LYS A 158 9.05 -4.29 7.80
CA LYS A 158 9.44 -5.64 8.21
C LYS A 158 9.87 -6.42 6.96
N ALA A 159 11.04 -7.04 7.00
CA ALA A 159 11.57 -7.81 5.89
C ALA A 159 12.19 -9.13 6.36
N SER A 160 12.29 -10.12 5.48
CA SER A 160 13.04 -11.34 5.78
C SER A 160 14.53 -11.04 5.85
N SER A 161 15.24 -11.60 6.84
CA SER A 161 16.70 -11.47 6.97
C SER A 161 17.43 -12.11 5.79
N LYS A 162 16.86 -13.19 5.23
CA LYS A 162 17.31 -13.81 4.00
C LYS A 162 16.63 -13.14 2.80
N GLY A 163 17.43 -12.48 1.96
CA GLY A 163 16.97 -11.88 0.71
C GLY A 163 16.23 -10.54 0.84
N GLU A 164 16.03 -10.02 2.07
CA GLU A 164 15.38 -8.73 2.33
C GLU A 164 14.05 -8.53 1.57
N CYS A 165 13.22 -9.57 1.56
CA CYS A 165 11.88 -9.50 0.96
C CYS A 165 10.94 -8.79 1.92
N LEU A 166 10.16 -7.83 1.42
CA LEU A 166 9.14 -7.14 2.19
C LEU A 166 8.12 -8.16 2.72
N LEU A 167 7.91 -8.14 4.03
CA LEU A 167 6.89 -8.95 4.72
C LEU A 167 5.74 -8.08 5.20
N GLY A 168 6.02 -6.83 5.56
CA GLY A 168 4.98 -5.90 5.94
C GLY A 168 5.48 -4.47 6.13
N LEU A 169 4.51 -3.57 6.21
CA LEU A 169 4.73 -2.13 6.30
C LEU A 169 3.75 -1.54 7.30
N THR A 170 4.26 -0.77 8.26
CA THR A 170 3.45 -0.03 9.22
C THR A 170 3.65 1.47 9.03
N ARG A 171 2.56 2.24 8.96
CA ARG A 171 2.56 3.71 9.02
C ARG A 171 1.81 4.13 10.27
N SER A 172 2.43 4.94 11.12
CA SER A 172 1.84 5.47 12.35
C SER A 172 2.08 6.96 12.46
N ARG A 173 1.03 7.74 12.74
CA ARG A 173 1.18 9.13 13.16
C ARG A 173 1.73 9.17 14.59
N ASN A 174 2.67 10.07 14.84
CA ASN A 174 3.31 10.30 16.14
C ASN A 174 2.40 11.10 17.07
#